data_AF-A0A1U8HWX0-F1
#
_entry.id   AF-A0A1U8HWX0-F1
#
_cell.length_a   1.000
_cell.length_b   1.000
_cell.length_c   1.000
_cell.angle_alpha   90.00
_cell.angle_beta   90.00
_cell.angle_gamma   90.00
#
_symmetry.space_group_name_H-M   'P 1'
#
loop_
_entity.id
_entity.type
_entity.pdbx_description
1 polymer ?
#
loop_
_entity_poly.entity_id
_entity_poly.type
_entity_poly.pdbx_seq_one_letter_code
_entity_poly.pdbx_strand_id
1 'polypeptide(L)'
;MSLHWALICHGLITLTIVVSFLCGQWPIFQGTPISSIHRFLTFGAYQYFLRFIGAVFGDRGTNLILSVEYYCCDRPNPILQLIYLAIIGTTYYIIVKTSFSYIPGYYLSEVHRYASFLAVAVGILLFLVTSFSDPGTVKADNVSRYLSAYPYDNIIYTEKECPTCKIPKPARSKHCSLCNRCVARFDHHCGWMNNCIGERNTRYFLAFLLWHFLLCIYGTIAIGLVLAGRLKELQIVHVLTVYYGVDNSLRSLAPYVVQWLLDAHNTQILLMVFMGVVSLLLAGFFAYHANLCLTNTTTNETFKWQDYISWQKKLIEARASTAALKANIAGMTTEGKPRESKCKSFFRQSLLQDTEAIVKKNVYDKGFFHNLYEVVFPVSTRASFLHTKSKSG
;
A
#
# COMPACT_ATOMS: atom_id res chain seq x y z
N MET A 1 -15.82 25.51 30.24
CA MET A 1 -14.73 24.60 30.68
C MET A 1 -15.01 23.13 30.38
N SER A 2 -16.22 22.59 30.62
CA SER A 2 -16.56 21.18 30.35
C SER A 2 -16.42 20.76 28.87
N LEU A 3 -16.76 21.64 27.92
CA LEU A 3 -16.68 21.35 26.48
C LEU A 3 -15.24 21.13 25.98
N HIS A 4 -14.26 21.87 26.55
CA HIS A 4 -12.85 21.74 26.18
C HIS A 4 -12.27 20.41 26.65
N TRP A 5 -12.62 19.99 27.87
CA TRP A 5 -12.23 18.68 28.38
C TRP A 5 -12.88 17.53 27.60
N ALA A 6 -14.15 17.67 27.20
CA ALA A 6 -14.81 16.69 26.34
C ALA A 6 -14.11 16.54 24.98
N LEU A 7 -13.71 17.65 24.34
CA LEU A 7 -12.96 17.64 23.09
C LEU A 7 -11.56 17.04 23.23
N ILE A 8 -10.84 17.35 24.32
CA ILE A 8 -9.53 16.77 24.62
C ILE A 8 -9.67 15.26 24.85
N CYS A 9 -10.62 14.83 25.68
CA CYS A 9 -10.90 13.42 25.91
C CYS A 9 -11.27 12.69 24.61
N HIS A 10 -12.15 13.27 23.79
CA HIS A 10 -12.50 12.72 22.49
C HIS A 10 -11.27 12.62 21.57
N GLY A 11 -10.43 13.65 21.53
CA GLY A 11 -9.19 13.66 20.75
C GLY A 11 -8.21 12.56 21.19
N LEU A 12 -8.02 12.38 22.50
CA LEU A 12 -7.15 11.35 23.07
C LEU A 12 -7.69 9.94 22.79
N ILE A 13 -9.00 9.73 22.93
CA ILE A 13 -9.66 8.46 22.62
C ILE A 13 -9.51 8.15 21.12
N THR A 14 -9.82 9.12 20.25
CA THR A 14 -9.69 8.98 18.81
C THR A 14 -8.25 8.64 18.43
N LEU A 15 -7.28 9.38 18.97
CA LEU A 15 -5.86 9.13 18.74
C LEU A 15 -5.46 7.72 19.18
N THR A 16 -5.91 7.28 20.35
CA THR A 16 -5.61 5.93 20.86
C THR A 16 -6.21 4.84 19.98
N ILE A 17 -7.45 5.03 19.49
CA ILE A 17 -8.09 4.11 18.54
C ILE A 17 -7.30 4.07 17.23
N VAL A 18 -6.96 5.23 16.66
CA VAL A 18 -6.19 5.31 15.40
C VAL A 18 -4.82 4.67 15.55
N VAL A 19 -4.07 4.99 16.61
CA VAL A 19 -2.74 4.41 16.87
C VAL A 19 -2.85 2.90 17.08
N SER A 20 -3.84 2.43 17.84
CA SER A 20 -4.07 1.00 18.05
C SER A 20 -4.41 0.29 16.73
N PHE A 21 -5.27 0.87 15.91
CA PHE A 21 -5.62 0.31 14.61
C PHE A 21 -4.39 0.21 13.68
N LEU A 22 -3.61 1.29 13.55
CA LEU A 22 -2.49 1.36 12.61
C LEU A 22 -1.24 0.60 13.08
N CYS A 23 -0.90 0.69 14.36
CA CYS A 23 0.39 0.25 14.89
C CYS A 23 0.29 -0.97 15.82
N GLY A 24 -0.90 -1.35 16.29
CA GLY A 24 -1.03 -2.35 17.36
C GLY A 24 -0.61 -3.79 17.00
N GLN A 25 -0.33 -4.07 15.74
CA GLN A 25 0.29 -5.32 15.27
C GLN A 25 1.82 -5.36 15.45
N TRP A 26 2.47 -4.23 15.76
CA TRP A 26 3.93 -4.16 15.83
C TRP A 26 4.47 -4.91 17.06
N PRO A 27 5.67 -5.53 16.97
CA PRO A 27 6.27 -6.29 18.07
C PRO A 27 6.37 -5.51 19.38
N ILE A 28 6.64 -4.20 19.30
CA ILE A 28 6.77 -3.30 20.48
C ILE A 28 5.48 -3.19 21.30
N PHE A 29 4.32 -3.45 20.71
CA PHE A 29 3.03 -3.36 21.40
C PHE A 29 2.49 -4.72 21.83
N GLN A 30 3.19 -5.83 21.58
CA GLN A 30 2.72 -7.16 21.99
C GLN A 30 2.48 -7.22 23.52
N GLY A 31 1.32 -7.73 23.91
CA GLY A 31 0.92 -7.82 25.32
C GLY A 31 0.39 -6.52 25.95
N THR A 32 0.37 -5.41 25.21
CA THR A 32 -0.13 -4.11 25.71
C THR A 32 -1.65 -3.93 25.45
N PRO A 33 -2.30 -2.94 26.10
CA PRO A 33 -3.67 -2.55 25.78
C PRO A 33 -3.85 -2.16 24.31
N ILE A 34 -2.85 -1.53 23.69
CA ILE A 34 -2.86 -1.12 22.27
C ILE A 34 -3.01 -2.34 21.35
N SER A 35 -2.24 -3.41 21.59
CA SER A 35 -2.38 -4.65 20.82
C SER A 35 -3.72 -5.36 21.09
N SER A 36 -4.26 -5.22 22.28
CA SER A 36 -5.59 -5.77 22.60
C SER A 36 -6.72 -5.00 21.90
N ILE A 37 -6.66 -3.67 21.88
CA ILE A 37 -7.58 -2.81 21.11
C ILE A 37 -7.46 -3.13 19.63
N HIS A 38 -6.24 -3.29 19.11
CA HIS A 38 -6.03 -3.70 17.72
C HIS A 38 -6.75 -5.01 17.40
N ARG A 39 -6.50 -6.09 18.16
CA ARG A 39 -7.15 -7.40 17.96
C ARG A 39 -8.67 -7.31 18.06
N PHE A 40 -9.18 -6.49 18.98
CA PHE A 40 -10.61 -6.26 19.09
C PHE A 40 -11.15 -5.55 17.85
N LEU A 41 -10.55 -4.44 17.42
CA LEU A 41 -11.01 -3.69 16.25
C LEU A 41 -10.90 -4.50 14.94
N THR A 42 -9.86 -5.31 14.78
CA THR A 42 -9.61 -6.04 13.52
C THR A 42 -10.36 -7.35 13.43
N PHE A 43 -10.53 -8.09 14.53
CA PHE A 43 -11.16 -9.42 14.50
C PHE A 43 -12.33 -9.52 15.50
N GLY A 44 -12.14 -9.02 16.72
CA GLY A 44 -13.11 -9.18 17.81
C GLY A 44 -14.45 -8.55 17.51
N ALA A 45 -14.48 -7.28 17.12
CA ALA A 45 -15.68 -6.51 16.83
C ALA A 45 -16.52 -7.18 15.74
N TYR A 46 -15.88 -7.69 14.69
CA TYR A 46 -16.56 -8.44 13.63
C TYR A 46 -17.15 -9.76 14.13
N GLN A 47 -16.41 -10.52 14.93
CA GLN A 47 -16.91 -11.77 15.53
C GLN A 47 -18.09 -11.52 16.48
N TYR A 48 -18.03 -10.48 17.32
CA TYR A 48 -19.14 -10.10 18.19
C TYR A 48 -20.35 -9.64 17.38
N PHE A 49 -20.14 -8.88 16.30
CA PHE A 49 -21.19 -8.49 15.38
C PHE A 49 -21.86 -9.71 14.74
N LEU A 50 -21.10 -10.68 14.22
CA LEU A 50 -21.66 -11.93 13.67
C LEU A 50 -22.44 -12.72 14.72
N ARG A 51 -21.94 -12.83 15.95
CA ARG A 51 -22.66 -13.49 17.06
C ARG A 51 -23.95 -12.77 17.42
N PHE A 52 -23.93 -11.43 17.44
CA PHE A 52 -25.12 -10.61 17.67
C PHE A 52 -26.15 -10.84 16.56
N ILE A 53 -25.73 -10.81 15.29
CA ILE A 53 -26.61 -11.11 14.16
C ILE A 53 -27.19 -12.53 14.27
N GLY A 54 -26.37 -13.52 14.64
CA GLY A 54 -26.84 -14.88 14.88
C GLY A 54 -27.84 -14.99 16.03
N ALA A 55 -27.65 -14.22 17.11
CA ALA A 55 -28.56 -14.20 18.24
C ALA A 55 -29.91 -13.54 17.90
N VAL A 56 -29.92 -12.49 17.09
CA VAL A 56 -31.13 -11.71 16.76
C VAL A 56 -31.87 -12.28 15.54
N PHE A 57 -31.14 -12.70 14.51
CA PHE A 57 -31.69 -13.08 13.20
C PHE A 57 -31.46 -14.57 12.86
N GLY A 58 -30.86 -15.34 13.77
CA GLY A 58 -30.55 -16.75 13.57
C GLY A 58 -29.54 -17.00 12.45
N ASP A 59 -29.44 -18.26 12.02
CA ASP A 59 -28.49 -18.68 10.99
C ASP A 59 -28.72 -18.00 9.64
N ARG A 60 -29.97 -17.61 9.33
CA ARG A 60 -30.29 -16.88 8.09
C ARG A 60 -29.59 -15.52 8.04
N GLY A 61 -29.60 -14.78 9.15
CA GLY A 61 -28.92 -13.48 9.24
C GLY A 61 -27.40 -13.64 9.12
N THR A 62 -26.82 -14.60 9.85
CA THR A 62 -25.38 -14.87 9.79
C THR A 62 -24.95 -15.29 8.39
N ASN A 63 -25.69 -16.20 7.75
CA ASN A 63 -25.40 -16.65 6.39
C ASN A 63 -25.53 -15.52 5.36
N LEU A 64 -26.48 -14.59 5.54
CA LEU A 64 -26.58 -13.40 4.70
C LEU A 64 -25.32 -12.53 4.82
N ILE A 65 -24.87 -12.23 6.04
CA ILE A 65 -23.64 -11.44 6.26
C ILE A 65 -22.43 -12.15 5.66
N LEU A 66 -22.26 -13.45 5.90
CA LEU A 66 -21.17 -14.24 5.32
C LEU A 66 -21.24 -14.29 3.79
N SER A 67 -22.44 -14.34 3.20
CA SER A 67 -22.61 -14.25 1.75
C SER A 67 -22.22 -12.88 1.20
N VAL A 68 -22.51 -11.80 1.92
CA VAL A 68 -22.08 -10.44 1.56
C VAL A 68 -20.57 -10.30 1.69
N GLU A 69 -19.98 -10.80 2.78
CA GLU A 69 -18.52 -10.84 2.97
C GLU A 69 -17.84 -11.60 1.83
N TYR A 70 -18.33 -12.81 1.52
CA TYR A 70 -17.81 -13.62 0.42
C TYR A 70 -17.91 -12.89 -0.93
N TYR A 71 -19.03 -12.19 -1.20
CA TYR A 71 -19.16 -11.41 -2.42
C TYR A 71 -18.19 -10.22 -2.48
N CYS A 72 -18.04 -9.49 -1.36
CA CYS A 72 -17.23 -8.28 -1.27
C CYS A 72 -15.71 -8.57 -1.25
N CYS A 73 -15.29 -9.64 -0.58
CA CYS A 73 -13.89 -9.93 -0.26
C CYS A 73 -13.31 -11.09 -1.08
N ASP A 74 -14.12 -12.13 -1.38
CA ASP A 74 -13.64 -13.38 -1.98
C ASP A 74 -14.04 -13.55 -3.45
N ARG A 75 -14.77 -12.59 -4.04
CA ARG A 75 -15.11 -12.58 -5.46
C ARG A 75 -14.82 -11.23 -6.12
N PRO A 76 -14.46 -11.22 -7.43
CA PRO A 76 -14.34 -9.99 -8.20
C PRO A 76 -15.68 -9.27 -8.23
N ASN A 77 -15.68 -8.02 -7.79
CA ASN A 77 -16.86 -7.18 -7.76
C ASN A 77 -16.46 -5.70 -7.93
N PRO A 78 -17.32 -4.85 -8.51
CA PRO A 78 -16.99 -3.46 -8.80
C PRO A 78 -17.18 -2.52 -7.60
N ILE A 79 -17.49 -3.01 -6.39
CA ILE A 79 -17.90 -2.14 -5.27
C ILE A 79 -16.82 -1.11 -4.95
N LEU A 80 -15.56 -1.54 -4.82
CA LEU A 80 -14.46 -0.61 -4.53
C LEU A 80 -14.19 0.37 -5.68
N GLN A 81 -14.42 -0.05 -6.93
CA GLN A 81 -14.33 0.84 -8.09
C GLN A 81 -15.43 1.91 -8.05
N LEU A 82 -16.66 1.54 -7.71
CA LEU A 82 -17.79 2.47 -7.55
C LEU A 82 -17.56 3.43 -6.39
N ILE A 83 -17.04 2.95 -5.25
CA ILE A 83 -16.67 3.79 -4.11
C ILE A 83 -15.61 4.81 -4.52
N TYR A 84 -14.58 4.38 -5.24
CA TYR A 84 -13.55 5.29 -5.75
C TYR A 84 -14.15 6.37 -6.68
N LEU A 85 -14.99 5.98 -7.64
CA LEU A 85 -15.67 6.92 -8.55
C LEU A 85 -16.59 7.89 -7.80
N ALA A 86 -17.27 7.42 -6.76
CA ALA A 86 -18.10 8.26 -5.90
C ALA A 86 -17.26 9.27 -5.10
N ILE A 87 -16.11 8.85 -4.55
CA ILE A 87 -15.20 9.74 -3.81
C ILE A 87 -14.67 10.84 -4.72
N ILE A 88 -14.12 10.49 -5.89
CA ILE A 88 -13.54 11.49 -6.81
C ILE A 88 -14.62 12.43 -7.37
N GLY A 89 -15.78 11.88 -7.77
CA GLY A 89 -16.90 12.65 -8.31
C GLY A 89 -17.51 13.60 -7.28
N THR A 90 -17.76 13.11 -6.06
CA THR A 90 -18.34 13.93 -4.97
C THR A 90 -17.35 15.00 -4.53
N THR A 91 -16.07 14.66 -4.35
CA THR A 91 -15.03 15.63 -3.97
C THR A 91 -14.92 16.73 -5.01
N TYR A 92 -14.86 16.37 -6.30
CA TYR A 92 -14.80 17.35 -7.38
C TYR A 92 -16.07 18.21 -7.46
N TYR A 93 -17.25 17.61 -7.31
CA TYR A 93 -18.51 18.35 -7.27
C TYR A 93 -18.52 19.40 -6.15
N ILE A 94 -18.11 19.03 -4.93
CA ILE A 94 -18.05 19.99 -3.82
C ILE A 94 -17.06 21.10 -4.15
N ILE A 95 -15.85 20.80 -4.65
CA ILE A 95 -14.86 21.81 -5.06
C ILE A 95 -15.46 22.79 -6.08
N VAL A 96 -16.16 22.29 -7.11
CA VAL A 96 -16.81 23.12 -8.12
C VAL A 96 -17.85 24.03 -7.46
N LYS A 97 -18.71 23.49 -6.59
CA LYS A 97 -19.77 24.26 -5.94
C LYS A 97 -19.26 25.29 -4.94
N THR A 98 -18.19 25.00 -4.22
CA THR A 98 -17.73 25.84 -3.10
C THR A 98 -16.55 26.73 -3.44
N SER A 99 -15.76 26.39 -4.45
CA SER A 99 -14.48 27.07 -4.71
C SER A 99 -14.43 27.75 -6.07
N PHE A 100 -15.17 27.30 -7.09
CA PHE A 100 -15.09 27.91 -8.43
C PHE A 100 -15.65 29.33 -8.45
N SER A 101 -16.56 29.69 -7.53
CA SER A 101 -17.05 31.07 -7.36
C SER A 101 -15.93 32.06 -7.02
N TYR A 102 -14.79 31.58 -6.52
CA TYR A 102 -13.62 32.40 -6.17
C TYR A 102 -12.51 32.33 -7.23
N ILE A 103 -12.80 31.76 -8.40
CA ILE A 103 -11.86 31.64 -9.52
C ILE A 103 -12.49 32.37 -10.72
N PRO A 104 -11.80 33.31 -11.40
CA PRO A 104 -10.49 33.82 -11.06
C PRO A 104 -10.51 34.62 -9.74
N GLY A 105 -9.42 34.51 -8.99
CA GLY A 105 -9.18 35.27 -7.76
C GLY A 105 -7.76 35.82 -7.76
N TYR A 106 -7.36 36.50 -6.68
CA TYR A 106 -6.11 37.23 -6.60
C TYR A 106 -4.85 36.41 -6.98
N TYR A 107 -4.79 35.13 -6.57
CA TYR A 107 -3.65 34.24 -6.83
C TYR A 107 -3.92 33.13 -7.85
N LEU A 108 -5.16 32.99 -8.34
CA LEU A 108 -5.56 31.85 -9.16
C LEU A 108 -6.35 32.30 -10.39
N SER A 109 -5.80 32.05 -11.57
CA SER A 109 -6.43 32.44 -12.84
C SER A 109 -7.57 31.50 -13.24
N GLU A 110 -8.38 31.94 -14.22
CA GLU A 110 -9.52 31.17 -14.72
C GLU A 110 -9.11 29.83 -15.34
N VAL A 111 -7.90 29.73 -15.88
CA VAL A 111 -7.34 28.51 -16.50
C VAL A 111 -7.45 27.29 -15.58
N HIS A 112 -7.37 27.50 -14.25
CA HIS A 112 -7.45 26.42 -13.27
C HIS A 112 -8.82 25.72 -13.22
N ARG A 113 -9.91 26.37 -13.67
CA ARG A 113 -11.22 25.71 -13.82
C ARG A 113 -11.13 24.58 -14.84
N TYR A 114 -10.60 24.87 -16.03
CA TYR A 114 -10.45 23.91 -17.12
C TYR A 114 -9.34 22.89 -16.86
N ALA A 115 -8.20 23.34 -16.34
CA ALA A 115 -7.08 22.46 -16.02
C ALA A 115 -7.46 21.43 -14.94
N SER A 116 -8.25 21.82 -13.93
CA SER A 116 -8.71 20.89 -12.89
C SER A 116 -9.63 19.80 -13.47
N PHE A 117 -10.54 20.17 -14.38
CA PHE A 117 -11.41 19.20 -15.06
C PHE A 117 -10.60 18.20 -15.87
N LEU A 118 -9.67 18.69 -16.69
CA LEU A 118 -8.77 17.85 -17.47
C LEU A 118 -7.95 16.93 -16.56
N ALA A 119 -7.44 17.45 -15.44
CA ALA A 119 -6.64 16.66 -14.52
C ALA A 119 -7.41 15.50 -13.87
N VAL A 120 -8.67 15.73 -13.49
CA VAL A 120 -9.58 14.68 -12.99
C VAL A 120 -9.89 13.67 -14.08
N ALA A 121 -10.16 14.12 -15.31
CA ALA A 121 -10.46 13.24 -16.44
C ALA A 121 -9.29 12.29 -16.77
N VAL A 122 -8.05 12.81 -16.77
CA VAL A 122 -6.84 11.98 -16.93
C VAL A 122 -6.70 10.96 -15.80
N GLY A 123 -7.02 11.36 -14.55
CA GLY A 123 -7.01 10.45 -13.41
C GLY A 123 -8.00 9.29 -13.57
N ILE A 124 -9.23 9.59 -13.98
CA ILE A 124 -10.25 8.57 -14.29
C ILE A 124 -9.78 7.67 -15.43
N LEU A 125 -9.18 8.22 -16.48
CA LEU A 125 -8.66 7.43 -17.59
C LEU A 125 -7.56 6.45 -17.15
N LEU A 126 -6.59 6.90 -16.35
CA LEU A 126 -5.53 6.04 -15.80
C LEU A 126 -6.10 4.94 -14.90
N PHE A 127 -7.12 5.26 -14.10
CA PHE A 127 -7.85 4.29 -13.28
C PHE A 127 -8.52 3.20 -14.15
N LEU A 128 -9.23 3.61 -15.21
CA LEU A 128 -9.90 2.69 -16.14
C LEU A 128 -8.88 1.82 -16.90
N VAL A 129 -7.81 2.42 -17.42
CA VAL A 129 -6.73 1.69 -18.12
C VAL A 129 -6.10 0.66 -17.18
N THR A 130 -5.83 1.00 -15.93
CA THR A 130 -5.27 0.06 -14.95
C THR A 130 -6.27 -1.06 -14.62
N SER A 131 -7.55 -0.71 -14.43
CA SER A 131 -8.62 -1.66 -14.10
C SER A 131 -8.88 -2.69 -15.20
N PHE A 132 -8.85 -2.27 -16.46
CA PHE A 132 -9.27 -3.13 -17.59
C PHE A 132 -8.12 -3.67 -18.45
N SER A 133 -6.87 -3.28 -18.17
CA SER A 133 -5.72 -3.85 -18.87
C SER A 133 -5.45 -5.31 -18.46
N ASP A 134 -4.98 -6.11 -19.41
CA ASP A 134 -4.47 -7.45 -19.11
C ASP A 134 -3.23 -7.33 -18.22
N PRO A 135 -3.20 -7.96 -17.03
CA PRO A 135 -2.04 -7.91 -16.13
C PRO A 135 -0.86 -8.77 -16.60
N GLY A 136 -1.01 -9.56 -17.66
CA GLY A 136 -0.04 -10.58 -18.08
C GLY A 136 -0.58 -11.97 -17.79
N THR A 137 -1.81 -12.25 -18.23
CA THR A 137 -2.49 -13.53 -17.98
C THR A 137 -1.76 -14.68 -18.66
N VAL A 138 -1.35 -15.67 -17.88
CA VAL A 138 -0.69 -16.89 -18.36
C VAL A 138 -1.76 -17.92 -18.73
N LYS A 139 -1.68 -18.43 -19.95
CA LYS A 139 -2.60 -19.38 -20.58
C LYS A 139 -1.81 -20.50 -21.25
N ALA A 140 -2.47 -21.59 -21.61
CA ALA A 140 -1.84 -22.75 -22.25
C ALA A 140 -1.09 -22.41 -23.56
N ASP A 141 -1.56 -21.40 -24.31
CA ASP A 141 -0.97 -20.98 -25.59
C ASP A 141 0.29 -20.10 -25.45
N ASN A 142 0.47 -19.44 -24.29
CA ASN A 142 1.57 -18.51 -24.04
C ASN A 142 2.52 -18.94 -22.91
N VAL A 143 2.19 -19.99 -22.15
CA VAL A 143 2.96 -20.46 -20.99
C VAL A 143 4.39 -20.80 -21.33
N SER A 144 4.64 -21.42 -22.49
CA SER A 144 6.00 -21.78 -22.95
C SER A 144 6.90 -20.55 -23.10
N ARG A 145 6.37 -19.45 -23.62
CA ARG A 145 7.12 -18.18 -23.78
C ARG A 145 7.41 -17.53 -22.44
N TYR A 146 6.44 -17.60 -21.52
CA TYR A 146 6.65 -17.12 -20.16
C TYR A 146 7.66 -17.97 -19.37
N LEU A 147 7.71 -19.29 -19.57
CA LEU A 147 8.75 -20.16 -18.99
C LEU A 147 10.14 -19.77 -19.49
N SER A 148 10.28 -19.45 -20.78
CA SER A 148 11.56 -18.97 -21.34
C SER A 148 11.94 -17.58 -20.84
N ALA A 149 10.96 -16.68 -20.68
CA ALA A 149 11.19 -15.32 -20.20
C ALA A 149 11.52 -15.26 -18.69
N TYR A 150 10.91 -16.14 -17.90
CA TYR A 150 11.05 -16.20 -16.45
C TYR A 150 11.49 -17.61 -16.02
N PRO A 151 12.79 -17.93 -16.11
CA PRO A 151 13.33 -19.22 -15.69
C PRO A 151 13.30 -19.38 -14.17
N TYR A 152 13.22 -20.62 -13.70
CA TYR A 152 13.26 -20.97 -12.28
C TYR A 152 14.62 -20.65 -11.66
N ASP A 153 14.61 -20.00 -10.50
CA ASP A 153 15.83 -19.76 -9.71
C ASP A 153 16.17 -20.91 -8.76
N ASN A 154 15.24 -21.84 -8.54
CA ASN A 154 15.34 -22.93 -7.57
C ASN A 154 15.64 -22.48 -6.13
N ILE A 155 15.33 -21.22 -5.81
CA ILE A 155 15.42 -20.61 -4.48
C ILE A 155 14.00 -20.34 -3.96
N ILE A 156 13.30 -19.36 -4.57
CA ILE A 156 11.92 -19.00 -4.22
C ILE A 156 10.90 -19.38 -5.30
N TYR A 157 11.38 -19.78 -6.48
CA TYR A 157 10.58 -20.34 -7.57
C TYR A 157 11.20 -21.64 -8.08
N THR A 158 10.49 -22.73 -7.85
CA THR A 158 10.78 -24.06 -8.38
C THR A 158 9.69 -24.48 -9.36
N GLU A 159 10.02 -25.43 -10.23
CA GLU A 159 9.09 -25.99 -11.20
C GLU A 159 7.88 -26.62 -10.52
N LYS A 160 6.69 -26.09 -10.84
CA LYS A 160 5.40 -26.53 -10.30
C LYS A 160 4.29 -26.28 -11.31
N GLU A 161 3.27 -27.12 -11.29
CA GLU A 161 2.03 -26.88 -12.02
C GLU A 161 1.05 -26.05 -11.18
N CYS A 162 0.20 -25.25 -11.82
CA CYS A 162 -0.95 -24.65 -11.17
C CYS A 162 -2.07 -25.69 -11.04
N PRO A 163 -2.51 -26.04 -9.81
CA PRO A 163 -3.53 -27.07 -9.62
C PRO A 163 -4.90 -26.66 -10.19
N THR A 164 -5.18 -25.36 -10.28
CA THR A 164 -6.44 -24.83 -10.83
C THR A 164 -6.39 -24.69 -12.34
N CYS A 165 -5.35 -24.03 -12.87
CA CYS A 165 -5.25 -23.73 -14.31
C CYS A 165 -4.68 -24.88 -15.14
N LYS A 166 -4.09 -25.91 -14.51
CA LYS A 166 -3.46 -27.07 -15.17
C LYS A 166 -2.40 -26.68 -16.22
N ILE A 167 -1.60 -25.68 -15.87
CA ILE A 167 -0.46 -25.21 -16.68
C ILE A 167 0.78 -25.14 -15.80
N PRO A 168 1.99 -25.36 -16.37
CA PRO A 168 3.23 -25.05 -15.68
C PRO A 168 3.22 -23.60 -15.20
N LYS A 169 3.73 -23.32 -13.99
CA LYS A 169 3.80 -21.96 -13.45
C LYS A 169 5.16 -21.36 -13.77
N PRO A 170 5.26 -20.36 -14.67
CA PRO A 170 6.50 -19.62 -14.86
C PRO A 170 7.04 -19.04 -13.55
N ALA A 171 8.35 -18.84 -13.44
CA ALA A 171 8.89 -18.14 -12.28
C ALA A 171 8.24 -16.74 -12.17
N ARG A 172 8.15 -16.21 -10.94
CA ARG A 172 7.49 -14.92 -10.67
C ARG A 172 5.98 -14.88 -10.97
N SER A 173 5.36 -15.98 -11.40
CA SER A 173 3.90 -16.05 -11.60
C SER A 173 3.15 -16.54 -10.36
N LYS A 174 1.86 -16.18 -10.27
CA LYS A 174 0.96 -16.66 -9.21
C LYS A 174 -0.46 -16.83 -9.75
N HIS A 175 -1.16 -17.84 -9.24
CA HIS A 175 -2.60 -17.98 -9.45
C HIS A 175 -3.32 -17.06 -8.46
N CYS A 176 -4.12 -16.14 -8.97
CA CYS A 176 -5.02 -15.32 -8.17
C CYS A 176 -6.38 -16.03 -8.11
N SER A 177 -6.80 -16.46 -6.91
CA SER A 177 -8.10 -17.11 -6.69
C SER A 177 -9.26 -16.17 -7.00
N LEU A 178 -9.15 -14.90 -6.64
CA LEU A 178 -10.16 -13.87 -6.91
C LEU A 178 -10.38 -13.74 -8.43
N CYS A 179 -9.32 -13.47 -9.19
CA CYS A 179 -9.41 -13.33 -10.65
C CYS A 179 -9.47 -14.67 -11.40
N ASN A 180 -9.41 -15.80 -10.69
CA ASN A 180 -9.35 -17.17 -11.19
C ASN A 180 -8.42 -17.37 -12.41
N ARG A 181 -7.19 -16.84 -12.32
CA ARG A 181 -6.21 -16.92 -13.41
C ARG A 181 -4.77 -16.85 -12.91
N CYS A 182 -3.84 -17.43 -13.67
CA CYS A 182 -2.41 -17.23 -13.47
C CYS A 182 -1.96 -15.90 -14.10
N VAL A 183 -1.14 -15.15 -13.38
CA VAL A 183 -0.61 -13.85 -13.81
C VAL A 183 0.92 -13.88 -13.72
N ALA A 184 1.59 -13.48 -14.80
CA ALA A 184 3.04 -13.36 -14.88
C ALA A 184 3.54 -12.15 -14.09
N ARG A 185 4.74 -12.28 -13.50
CA ARG A 185 5.36 -11.27 -12.61
C ARG A 185 4.31 -10.66 -11.66
N PHE A 186 3.58 -11.53 -10.97
CA PHE A 186 2.44 -11.14 -10.14
C PHE A 186 2.91 -10.28 -8.96
N ASP A 187 2.28 -9.12 -8.81
CA ASP A 187 2.55 -8.21 -7.70
C ASP A 187 1.53 -8.41 -6.58
N HIS A 188 0.27 -8.05 -6.85
CA HIS A 188 -0.85 -8.25 -5.94
C HIS A 188 -2.18 -8.24 -6.70
N HIS A 189 -3.27 -8.62 -6.03
CA HIS A 189 -4.62 -8.32 -6.49
C HIS A 189 -5.07 -7.00 -5.86
N CYS A 190 -5.44 -6.02 -6.68
CA CYS A 190 -5.87 -4.72 -6.20
C CYS A 190 -7.41 -4.64 -6.25
N GLY A 191 -8.05 -4.67 -5.09
CA GLY A 191 -9.51 -4.57 -4.99
C GLY A 191 -10.05 -3.26 -5.57
N TRP A 192 -9.33 -2.15 -5.41
CA TRP A 192 -9.67 -0.85 -6.00
C TRP A 192 -9.72 -0.88 -7.53
N MET A 193 -8.90 -1.71 -8.16
CA MET A 193 -8.88 -1.88 -9.62
C MET A 193 -9.74 -3.05 -10.09
N ASN A 194 -10.27 -3.86 -9.15
CA ASN A 194 -10.90 -5.14 -9.39
C ASN A 194 -10.10 -6.01 -10.39
N ASN A 195 -8.78 -5.95 -10.31
CA ASN A 195 -7.85 -6.60 -11.24
C ASN A 195 -6.53 -6.92 -10.55
N CYS A 196 -5.79 -7.87 -11.11
CA CYS A 196 -4.42 -8.10 -10.68
C CYS A 196 -3.50 -6.99 -11.18
N ILE A 197 -2.47 -6.67 -10.40
CA ILE A 197 -1.30 -5.91 -10.84
C ILE A 197 -0.20 -6.92 -11.13
N GLY A 198 0.33 -6.88 -12.34
CA GLY A 198 1.34 -7.82 -12.83
C GLY A 198 2.19 -7.21 -13.94
N GLU A 199 2.88 -8.08 -14.67
CA GLU A 199 3.84 -7.73 -15.70
C GLU A 199 3.39 -6.59 -16.64
N ARG A 200 2.18 -6.69 -17.21
CA ARG A 200 1.75 -5.83 -18.33
C ARG A 200 1.11 -4.51 -17.89
N ASN A 201 0.61 -4.41 -16.67
CA ASN A 201 -0.14 -3.25 -16.19
C ASN A 201 0.50 -2.51 -15.00
N THR A 202 1.62 -2.99 -14.47
CA THR A 202 2.37 -2.29 -13.40
C THR A 202 2.69 -0.83 -13.77
N ARG A 203 3.02 -0.55 -15.03
CA ARG A 203 3.27 0.82 -15.52
C ARG A 203 2.05 1.75 -15.41
N TYR A 204 0.85 1.22 -15.68
CA TYR A 204 -0.38 1.99 -15.59
C TYR A 204 -0.75 2.24 -14.13
N PHE A 205 -0.54 1.24 -13.28
CA PHE A 205 -0.73 1.37 -11.84
C PHE A 205 0.20 2.44 -11.22
N LEU A 206 1.49 2.46 -11.58
CA LEU A 206 2.42 3.51 -11.16
C LEU A 206 2.01 4.89 -11.67
N ALA A 207 1.61 5.00 -12.94
CA ALA A 207 1.14 6.26 -13.51
C ALA A 207 -0.13 6.75 -12.79
N PHE A 208 -1.06 5.85 -12.49
CA PHE A 208 -2.27 6.14 -11.70
C PHE A 208 -1.90 6.69 -10.32
N LEU A 209 -1.01 6.02 -9.58
CA LEU A 209 -0.60 6.45 -8.23
C LEU A 209 0.08 7.83 -8.26
N LEU A 210 1.04 8.03 -9.17
CA LEU A 210 1.74 9.29 -9.32
C LEU A 210 0.78 10.42 -9.69
N TRP A 211 -0.12 10.18 -10.65
CA TRP A 211 -1.08 11.18 -11.09
C TRP A 211 -2.05 11.57 -9.98
N HIS A 212 -2.56 10.60 -9.21
CA HIS A 212 -3.47 10.90 -8.09
C HIS A 212 -2.78 11.64 -6.95
N PHE A 213 -1.52 11.30 -6.68
CA PHE A 213 -0.70 12.04 -5.74
C PHE A 213 -0.57 13.52 -6.18
N LEU A 214 -0.20 13.75 -7.44
CA LEU A 214 -0.06 15.10 -7.99
C LEU A 214 -1.40 15.85 -8.05
N LEU A 215 -2.50 15.17 -8.38
CA LEU A 215 -3.85 15.73 -8.41
C LEU A 215 -4.30 16.21 -7.01
N CYS A 216 -4.03 15.42 -5.96
CA CYS A 216 -4.36 15.79 -4.59
C CYS A 216 -3.49 16.96 -4.10
N ILE A 217 -2.19 16.99 -4.43
CA ILE A 217 -1.33 18.13 -4.15
C ILE A 217 -1.83 19.38 -4.88
N TYR A 218 -2.14 19.27 -6.17
CA TYR A 218 -2.66 20.36 -6.97
C TYR A 218 -3.94 20.93 -6.36
N GLY A 219 -4.90 20.07 -5.98
CA GLY A 219 -6.13 20.49 -5.32
C GLY A 219 -5.88 21.18 -3.97
N THR A 220 -4.97 20.64 -3.16
CA THR A 220 -4.57 21.23 -1.86
C THR A 220 -3.99 22.63 -2.04
N ILE A 221 -3.04 22.79 -2.96
CA ILE A 221 -2.41 24.08 -3.25
C ILE A 221 -3.42 25.07 -3.84
N ALA A 222 -4.23 24.63 -4.81
CA ALA A 222 -5.22 25.50 -5.46
C ALA A 222 -6.25 26.03 -4.44
N ILE A 223 -6.75 25.20 -3.53
CA ILE A 223 -7.64 25.66 -2.45
C ILE A 223 -6.91 26.60 -1.50
N GLY A 224 -5.65 26.30 -1.13
CA GLY A 224 -4.84 27.21 -0.33
C GLY A 224 -4.68 28.60 -0.96
N LEU A 225 -4.45 28.65 -2.28
CA LEU A 225 -4.37 29.91 -3.04
C LEU A 225 -5.72 30.63 -3.11
N VAL A 226 -6.83 29.91 -3.24
CA VAL A 226 -8.17 30.50 -3.14
C VAL A 226 -8.36 31.17 -1.78
N LEU A 227 -8.06 30.47 -0.68
CA LEU A 227 -8.21 31.01 0.68
C LEU A 227 -7.29 32.20 0.95
N ALA A 228 -6.03 32.12 0.51
CA ALA A 228 -5.09 33.24 0.59
C ALA A 228 -5.58 34.45 -0.24
N GLY A 229 -6.19 34.19 -1.41
CA GLY A 229 -6.80 35.21 -2.25
C GLY A 229 -7.96 35.91 -1.55
N ARG A 230 -8.85 35.14 -0.91
CA ARG A 230 -9.97 35.70 -0.12
C ARG A 230 -9.50 36.56 1.05
N LEU A 231 -8.46 36.12 1.76
CA LEU A 231 -7.84 36.91 2.84
C LEU A 231 -7.36 38.28 2.34
N LYS A 232 -6.79 38.32 1.14
CA LYS A 232 -6.27 39.54 0.51
C LYS A 232 -7.39 40.42 -0.05
N GLU A 233 -8.33 39.85 -0.80
CA GLU A 233 -9.44 40.57 -1.42
C GLU A 233 -10.34 41.26 -0.40
N LEU A 234 -10.63 40.58 0.72
CA LEU A 234 -11.43 41.13 1.81
C LEU A 234 -10.61 41.97 2.80
N GLN A 235 -9.31 42.14 2.55
CA GLN A 235 -8.41 42.94 3.38
C GLN A 235 -8.47 42.56 4.88
N ILE A 236 -8.64 41.27 5.20
CA ILE A 236 -8.88 40.80 6.57
C ILE A 236 -7.74 41.22 7.52
N VAL A 237 -6.49 41.12 7.06
CA VAL A 237 -5.33 41.55 7.86
C VAL A 237 -5.41 43.05 8.16
N HIS A 238 -5.80 43.88 7.20
CA HIS A 238 -5.96 45.32 7.42
C HIS A 238 -7.10 45.62 8.39
N VAL A 239 -8.22 44.89 8.28
CA VAL A 239 -9.34 45.03 9.22
C VAL A 239 -8.89 44.68 10.65
N LEU A 240 -8.19 43.56 10.83
CA LEU A 240 -7.71 43.13 12.14
C LEU A 240 -6.69 44.12 12.74
N THR A 241 -5.75 44.63 11.94
CA THR A 241 -4.71 45.53 12.45
C THR A 241 -5.21 46.95 12.70
N VAL A 242 -6.03 47.50 11.78
CA VAL A 242 -6.46 48.91 11.86
C VAL A 242 -7.70 49.10 12.71
N TYR A 243 -8.71 48.23 12.57
CA TYR A 243 -9.99 48.41 13.27
C TYR A 243 -10.01 47.70 14.63
N TYR A 244 -9.43 46.50 14.71
CA TYR A 244 -9.39 45.73 15.95
C TYR A 244 -8.09 45.90 16.74
N GLY A 245 -7.12 46.67 16.21
CA GLY A 245 -5.86 46.98 16.91
C GLY A 245 -4.97 45.76 17.17
N VAL A 246 -5.10 44.68 16.39
CA VAL A 246 -4.26 43.50 16.53
C VAL A 246 -2.86 43.80 16.00
N ASP A 247 -1.82 43.47 16.77
CA ASP A 247 -0.44 43.64 16.34
C ASP A 247 -0.18 42.96 15.00
N ASN A 248 0.53 43.64 14.09
CA ASN A 248 0.90 43.13 12.78
C ASN A 248 2.05 42.10 12.85
N SER A 249 1.89 41.08 13.70
CA SER A 249 2.79 39.94 13.84
C SER A 249 2.04 38.65 13.50
N LEU A 250 2.74 37.69 12.90
CA LEU A 250 2.12 36.41 12.52
C LEU A 250 1.51 35.71 13.74
N ARG A 251 2.18 35.74 14.90
CA ARG A 251 1.73 35.09 16.13
C ARG A 251 0.43 35.71 16.67
N SER A 252 0.28 37.03 16.56
CA SER A 252 -0.92 37.75 17.01
C SER A 252 -2.07 37.59 16.02
N LEU A 253 -1.81 37.63 14.71
CA LEU A 253 -2.84 37.54 13.67
C LEU A 253 -3.34 36.11 13.42
N ALA A 254 -2.46 35.11 13.52
CA ALA A 254 -2.77 33.71 13.22
C ALA A 254 -4.07 33.19 13.86
N PRO A 255 -4.33 33.35 15.18
CA PRO A 255 -5.55 32.82 15.78
C PRO A 255 -6.82 33.45 15.17
N TYR A 256 -6.83 34.76 14.93
CA TYR A 256 -7.98 35.46 14.33
C TYR A 256 -8.19 35.07 12.87
N VAL A 257 -7.11 34.97 12.09
CA VAL A 257 -7.17 34.55 10.69
C VAL A 257 -7.63 33.11 10.58
N VAL A 258 -7.10 32.20 11.41
CA VAL A 258 -7.52 30.80 11.44
C VAL A 258 -8.97 30.67 11.86
N GLN A 259 -9.39 31.40 12.89
CA GLN A 259 -10.80 31.41 13.32
C GLN A 259 -11.71 31.88 12.18
N TRP A 260 -11.38 33.00 11.54
CA TRP A 260 -12.14 33.50 10.39
C TRP A 260 -12.19 32.50 9.23
N LEU A 261 -11.06 31.85 8.90
CA LEU A 261 -11.01 30.82 7.86
C LEU A 261 -11.89 29.61 8.21
N LEU A 262 -11.89 29.18 9.46
CA LEU A 262 -12.73 28.07 9.91
C LEU A 262 -14.21 28.44 9.90
N ASP A 263 -14.56 29.67 10.29
CA ASP A 263 -15.95 30.12 10.35
C ASP A 263 -16.52 30.37 8.93
N ALA A 264 -15.77 31.03 8.06
CA ALA A 264 -16.23 31.43 6.73
C ALA A 264 -15.98 30.38 5.64
N HIS A 265 -14.97 29.51 5.81
CA HIS A 265 -14.45 28.63 4.76
C HIS A 265 -14.15 27.20 5.27
N ASN A 266 -14.93 26.70 6.24
CA ASN A 266 -14.78 25.33 6.80
C ASN A 266 -14.69 24.22 5.73
N THR A 267 -15.49 24.31 4.67
CA THR A 267 -15.60 23.26 3.66
C THR A 267 -14.32 23.18 2.82
N GLN A 268 -13.77 24.34 2.44
CA GLN A 268 -12.50 24.43 1.73
C GLN A 268 -11.36 23.91 2.61
N ILE A 269 -11.33 24.26 3.90
CA ILE A 269 -10.34 23.74 4.84
C ILE A 269 -10.45 22.22 4.97
N LEU A 270 -11.66 21.67 5.13
CA LEU A 270 -11.87 20.22 5.24
C LEU A 270 -11.41 19.49 3.97
N LEU A 271 -11.75 20.01 2.78
CA LEU A 271 -11.30 19.45 1.51
C LEU A 271 -9.78 19.51 1.35
N MET A 272 -9.16 20.63 1.74
CA MET A 272 -7.72 20.80 1.70
C MET A 272 -7.00 19.81 2.63
N VAL A 273 -7.50 19.61 3.85
CA VAL A 273 -6.97 18.62 4.79
C VAL A 273 -7.16 17.20 4.25
N PHE A 274 -8.35 16.87 3.76
CA PHE A 274 -8.65 15.56 3.18
C PHE A 274 -7.70 15.22 2.02
N MET A 275 -7.55 16.12 1.04
CA MET A 275 -6.63 15.93 -0.09
C MET A 275 -5.17 15.90 0.36
N GLY A 276 -4.77 16.72 1.34
CA GLY A 276 -3.42 16.69 1.90
C GLY A 276 -3.07 15.33 2.50
N VAL A 277 -3.95 14.78 3.34
CA VAL A 277 -3.80 13.45 3.95
C VAL A 277 -3.77 12.35 2.88
N VAL A 278 -4.71 12.37 1.92
CA VAL A 278 -4.73 11.39 0.82
C VAL A 278 -3.45 11.48 -0.01
N SER A 279 -2.92 12.68 -0.27
CA SER A 279 -1.66 12.85 -1.01
C SER A 279 -0.48 12.22 -0.27
N LEU A 280 -0.39 12.35 1.05
CA LEU A 280 0.69 11.76 1.85
C LEU A 280 0.65 10.22 1.78
N LEU A 281 -0.55 9.63 1.88
CA LEU A 281 -0.75 8.19 1.75
C LEU A 281 -0.36 7.69 0.35
N LEU A 282 -0.80 8.39 -0.70
CA LEU A 282 -0.47 8.07 -2.08
C LEU A 282 1.02 8.22 -2.37
N ALA A 283 1.68 9.22 -1.79
CA ALA A 283 3.13 9.42 -1.93
C ALA A 283 3.91 8.24 -1.36
N GLY A 284 3.56 7.80 -0.14
CA GLY A 284 4.18 6.63 0.49
C GLY A 284 3.95 5.35 -0.31
N PHE A 285 2.72 5.15 -0.80
CA PHE A 285 2.37 3.97 -1.58
C PHE A 285 3.06 3.96 -2.96
N PHE A 286 3.14 5.11 -3.63
CA PHE A 286 3.90 5.29 -4.86
C PHE A 286 5.39 5.04 -4.63
N ALA A 287 5.99 5.65 -3.60
CA ALA A 287 7.41 5.48 -3.29
C ALA A 287 7.77 4.01 -3.03
N TYR A 288 6.92 3.28 -2.31
CA TYR A 288 7.08 1.85 -2.09
C TYR A 288 7.09 1.06 -3.42
N HIS A 289 6.07 1.24 -4.27
CA HIS A 289 6.00 0.54 -5.56
C HIS A 289 7.06 1.00 -6.57
N ALA A 290 7.46 2.26 -6.53
CA ALA A 290 8.57 2.78 -7.31
C ALA A 290 9.87 2.08 -6.90
N ASN A 291 10.16 1.97 -5.60
CA ASN A 291 11.33 1.23 -5.11
C ASN A 291 11.31 -0.25 -5.50
N LEU A 292 10.16 -0.91 -5.44
CA LEU A 292 9.98 -2.27 -5.94
C LEU A 292 10.33 -2.38 -7.43
N CYS A 293 9.84 -1.45 -8.24
CA CYS A 293 10.15 -1.40 -9.67
C CYS A 293 11.64 -1.14 -9.94
N LEU A 294 12.25 -0.21 -9.20
CA LEU A 294 13.67 0.13 -9.31
C LEU A 294 14.60 -1.00 -8.89
N THR A 295 14.15 -1.87 -7.98
CA THR A 295 14.86 -3.07 -7.55
C THR A 295 14.37 -4.34 -8.27
N ASN A 296 13.55 -4.23 -9.30
CA ASN A 296 12.94 -5.38 -10.00
C ASN A 296 12.35 -6.46 -9.07
N THR A 297 11.72 -6.03 -7.99
CA THR A 297 11.04 -6.90 -7.02
C THR A 297 9.54 -6.64 -7.07
N THR A 298 8.73 -7.66 -6.83
CA THR A 298 7.28 -7.53 -6.63
C THR A 298 6.92 -7.62 -5.15
N THR A 299 5.76 -7.09 -4.73
CA THR A 299 5.27 -7.26 -3.37
C THR A 299 5.15 -8.74 -3.00
N ASN A 300 4.64 -9.59 -3.90
CA ASN A 300 4.61 -11.04 -3.69
C ASN A 300 6.00 -11.66 -3.48
N GLU A 301 7.04 -11.17 -4.17
CA GLU A 301 8.41 -11.61 -3.93
C GLU A 301 8.95 -11.17 -2.58
N THR A 302 8.58 -9.98 -2.09
CA THR A 302 9.01 -9.55 -0.75
C THR A 302 8.55 -10.52 0.34
N PHE A 303 7.30 -11.00 0.26
CA PHE A 303 6.78 -12.02 1.18
C PHE A 303 7.49 -13.37 0.99
N LYS A 304 7.68 -13.82 -0.26
CA LYS A 304 8.40 -15.07 -0.53
C LYS A 304 9.84 -15.07 0.01
N TRP A 305 10.55 -13.95 -0.13
CA TRP A 305 11.89 -13.79 0.41
C TRP A 305 11.88 -13.79 1.94
N GLN A 306 10.89 -13.15 2.58
CA GLN A 306 10.73 -13.19 4.03
C GLN A 306 10.50 -14.61 4.54
N ASP A 307 9.61 -15.38 3.88
CA ASP A 307 9.34 -16.78 4.21
C ASP A 307 10.60 -17.64 4.06
N TYR A 308 11.33 -17.45 2.96
CA TYR A 308 12.58 -18.17 2.71
C TYR A 308 13.65 -17.88 3.76
N ILE A 309 13.86 -16.61 4.10
CA ILE A 309 14.83 -16.20 5.13
C ILE A 309 14.41 -16.74 6.50
N SER A 310 13.12 -16.68 6.84
CA SER A 310 12.60 -17.25 8.09
C SER A 310 12.85 -18.74 8.18
N TRP A 311 12.58 -19.47 7.09
CA TRP A 311 12.85 -20.90 6.98
C TRP A 311 14.34 -21.23 7.10
N GLN A 312 15.22 -20.48 6.43
CA GLN A 312 16.66 -20.67 6.54
C GLN A 312 17.17 -20.46 7.97
N LYS A 313 16.70 -19.42 8.66
CA LYS A 313 17.05 -19.17 10.07
C LYS A 313 16.67 -20.36 10.95
N LYS A 314 15.43 -20.84 10.83
CA LYS A 314 14.95 -22.03 11.57
C LYS A 314 15.78 -23.28 11.26
N LEU A 315 16.21 -23.48 10.02
CA LEU A 315 17.08 -24.60 9.66
C LEU A 315 18.47 -24.48 10.27
N ILE A 316 19.07 -23.30 10.27
CA ILE A 316 20.38 -23.06 10.87
C ILE A 316 20.30 -23.31 12.38
N GLU A 317 19.27 -22.79 13.04
CA GLU A 317 18.99 -23.03 14.46
C GLU A 317 18.82 -24.53 14.75
N ALA A 318 18.01 -25.24 13.96
CA ALA A 318 17.81 -26.68 14.11
C ALA A 318 19.10 -27.49 13.91
N ARG A 319 19.94 -27.12 12.93
CA ARG A 319 21.26 -27.72 12.71
C ARG A 319 22.20 -27.46 13.88
N ALA A 320 22.22 -26.23 14.39
CA ALA A 320 23.03 -25.86 15.54
C ALA A 320 22.62 -26.60 16.82
N SER A 321 21.31 -26.76 17.05
CA SER A 321 20.76 -27.54 18.16
C SER A 321 21.07 -29.03 18.02
N THR A 322 20.92 -29.58 16.80
CA THR A 322 21.27 -30.99 16.52
C THR A 322 22.77 -31.23 16.73
N ALA A 323 23.63 -30.31 16.29
CA ALA A 323 25.07 -30.40 16.50
C ALA A 323 25.44 -30.31 18.00
N ALA A 324 24.79 -29.43 18.76
CA ALA A 324 24.98 -29.34 20.21
C ALA A 324 24.54 -30.63 20.93
N LEU A 325 23.40 -31.21 20.54
CA LEU A 325 22.93 -32.48 21.08
C LEU A 325 23.91 -33.62 20.79
N LYS A 326 24.41 -33.73 19.54
CA LYS A 326 25.42 -34.72 19.16
C LYS A 326 26.73 -34.55 19.95
N ALA A 327 27.18 -33.32 20.17
CA ALA A 327 28.36 -33.04 20.97
C ALA A 327 28.18 -33.44 22.44
N ASN A 328 27.01 -33.19 23.02
CA ASN A 328 26.69 -33.62 24.39
C ASN A 328 26.65 -35.14 24.52
N ILE A 329 26.05 -35.85 23.55
CA ILE A 329 26.01 -37.32 23.53
C ILE A 329 27.43 -37.90 23.39
N ALA A 330 28.24 -37.36 22.48
CA ALA A 330 29.63 -37.80 22.31
C ALA A 330 30.50 -37.50 23.56
N GLY A 331 30.23 -36.39 24.26
CA GLY A 331 30.88 -36.05 25.52
C GLY A 331 30.47 -36.93 26.70
N MET A 332 29.33 -37.62 26.65
CA MET A 332 28.92 -38.62 27.65
C MET A 332 29.61 -39.97 27.46
N THR A 333 30.12 -40.27 26.25
CA THR A 333 30.81 -41.54 25.95
C THR A 333 32.32 -41.54 26.22
N THR A 334 32.90 -40.41 26.60
CA THR A 334 34.33 -40.29 26.94
C THR A 334 34.50 -39.56 28.26
N GLU A 335 34.79 -40.30 29.33
CA GLU A 335 35.34 -39.71 30.55
C GLU A 335 36.75 -39.18 30.27
N GLY A 336 36.98 -37.89 30.56
CA GLY A 336 38.27 -37.22 30.46
C GLY A 336 38.24 -35.90 29.68
N LYS A 337 37.92 -34.78 30.34
CA LYS A 337 37.96 -33.42 29.76
C LYS A 337 39.40 -32.94 29.52
N PRO A 338 39.58 -31.97 28.60
CA PRO A 338 39.83 -30.61 29.08
C PRO A 338 38.75 -29.60 28.66
N ARG A 339 38.60 -28.54 29.47
CA ARG A 339 37.65 -27.42 29.29
C ARG A 339 37.79 -26.78 27.90
N GLU A 340 36.67 -26.67 27.17
CA GLU A 340 36.60 -25.89 25.93
C GLU A 340 36.99 -24.42 26.17
N SER A 341 37.85 -23.87 25.31
CA SER A 341 38.28 -22.48 25.40
C SER A 341 37.20 -21.53 24.88
N LYS A 342 37.05 -20.36 25.54
CA LYS A 342 36.18 -19.24 25.12
C LYS A 342 36.37 -18.79 23.65
N CYS A 343 37.46 -19.19 23.01
CA CYS A 343 37.74 -18.93 21.60
C CYS A 343 36.74 -19.66 20.68
N LYS A 344 36.36 -20.91 21.00
CA LYS A 344 35.38 -21.67 20.19
C LYS A 344 33.95 -21.11 20.26
N SER A 345 33.54 -20.55 21.40
CA SER A 345 32.24 -19.87 21.50
C SER A 345 32.23 -18.56 20.72
N PHE A 346 33.36 -17.84 20.68
CA PHE A 346 33.55 -16.63 19.88
C PHE A 346 33.48 -16.92 18.37
N PHE A 347 34.11 -18.00 17.90
CA PHE A 347 33.99 -18.46 16.50
C PHE A 347 32.56 -18.92 16.15
N ARG A 348 31.80 -19.47 17.10
CA ARG A 348 30.38 -19.83 16.89
C ARG A 348 29.50 -18.59 16.71
N GLN A 349 29.82 -17.51 17.43
CA GLN A 349 29.15 -16.22 17.32
C GLN A 349 29.55 -15.47 16.05
N SER A 350 30.82 -15.54 15.65
CA SER A 350 31.30 -15.04 14.35
C SER A 350 30.72 -15.80 13.16
N LEU A 351 30.55 -17.13 13.24
CA LEU A 351 29.87 -17.91 12.19
C LEU A 351 28.40 -17.50 12.04
N LEU A 352 27.70 -17.23 13.16
CA LEU A 352 26.34 -16.69 13.17
C LEU A 352 26.28 -15.27 12.58
N GLN A 353 27.32 -14.46 12.80
CA GLN A 353 27.44 -13.10 12.29
C GLN A 353 27.82 -13.05 10.80
N ASP A 354 28.64 -13.99 10.31
CA ASP A 354 28.90 -14.20 8.88
C ASP A 354 27.67 -14.79 8.16
N THR A 355 26.78 -15.48 8.90
CA THR A 355 25.45 -15.90 8.40
C THR A 355 24.43 -14.75 8.43
N GLU A 356 24.72 -13.65 9.12
CA GLU A 356 23.92 -12.43 9.12
C GLU A 356 24.06 -11.68 7.78
N ALA A 357 25.15 -11.95 7.04
CA ALA A 357 25.35 -11.58 5.65
C ALA A 357 24.68 -12.56 4.65
N ILE A 358 23.48 -13.07 4.95
CA ILE A 358 22.57 -13.51 3.89
C ILE A 358 22.12 -12.24 3.17
N VAL A 359 23.02 -11.70 2.36
CA VAL A 359 22.74 -10.63 1.42
C VAL A 359 21.59 -11.17 0.59
N LYS A 360 20.45 -10.49 0.68
CA LYS A 360 19.36 -10.57 -0.28
C LYS A 360 19.95 -10.15 -1.63
N LYS A 361 20.71 -11.04 -2.26
CA LYS A 361 21.24 -10.83 -3.61
C LYS A 361 20.04 -11.04 -4.50
N ASN A 362 19.29 -9.96 -4.68
CA ASN A 362 18.12 -9.94 -5.50
C ASN A 362 18.56 -10.23 -6.93
N VAL A 363 18.43 -11.50 -7.33
CA VAL A 363 18.90 -12.01 -8.62
C VAL A 363 18.16 -11.40 -9.81
N TYR A 364 17.03 -10.73 -9.57
CA TYR A 364 16.26 -10.04 -10.60
C TYR A 364 16.71 -8.60 -10.82
N ASP A 365 17.42 -8.00 -9.87
CA ASP A 365 17.94 -6.64 -10.01
C ASP A 365 19.09 -6.63 -11.02
N LYS A 366 18.86 -5.98 -12.16
CA LYS A 366 19.83 -5.84 -13.26
C LYS A 366 20.33 -4.39 -13.40
N GLY A 367 20.13 -3.57 -12.37
CA GLY A 367 20.46 -2.16 -12.37
C GLY A 367 19.30 -1.25 -12.79
N PHE A 368 19.38 0.00 -12.31
CA PHE A 368 18.32 1.01 -12.39
C PHE A 368 17.65 1.11 -13.77
N PHE A 369 18.43 1.32 -14.83
CA PHE A 369 17.90 1.52 -16.18
C PHE A 369 17.24 0.27 -16.75
N HIS A 370 17.82 -0.91 -16.50
CA HIS A 370 17.26 -2.17 -16.99
C HIS A 370 15.92 -2.48 -16.32
N ASN A 371 15.86 -2.26 -15.00
CA ASN A 371 14.67 -2.53 -14.21
C ASN A 371 13.52 -1.59 -14.63
N LEU A 372 13.82 -0.30 -14.84
CA LEU A 372 12.84 0.65 -15.35
C LEU A 372 12.36 0.29 -16.77
N TYR A 373 13.29 -0.09 -17.66
CA TYR A 373 12.94 -0.56 -18.99
C TYR A 373 12.02 -1.79 -18.96
N GLU A 374 12.21 -2.71 -18.00
CA GLU A 374 11.32 -3.86 -17.81
C GLU A 374 9.90 -3.47 -17.40
N VAL A 375 9.74 -2.41 -16.62
CA VAL A 375 8.42 -1.91 -16.21
C VAL A 375 7.73 -1.15 -17.34
N VAL A 376 8.46 -0.26 -18.04
CA VAL A 376 7.91 0.55 -19.13
C VAL A 376 7.58 -0.32 -20.35
N PHE A 377 8.46 -1.26 -20.68
CA PHE A 377 8.32 -2.20 -21.79
C PHE A 377 8.33 -3.66 -21.25
N PRO A 378 7.16 -4.16 -20.80
CA PRO A 378 7.00 -5.53 -20.32
C PRO A 378 7.55 -6.55 -21.31
N VAL A 379 8.16 -7.62 -20.81
CA VAL A 379 8.83 -8.64 -21.64
C VAL A 379 7.87 -9.21 -22.68
N SER A 380 6.63 -9.49 -22.29
CA SER A 380 5.57 -10.02 -23.16
C SER A 380 5.16 -9.10 -24.31
N THR A 381 5.50 -7.81 -24.23
CA THR A 381 5.21 -6.83 -25.29
C THR A 381 6.37 -6.61 -26.27
N ARG A 382 7.53 -7.22 -26.01
CA ARG A 382 8.72 -7.08 -26.86
C ARG A 382 8.65 -8.05 -28.04
N ALA A 383 9.21 -7.64 -29.17
CA ALA A 383 9.28 -8.48 -30.38
C ALA A 383 9.95 -9.84 -30.10
N SER A 384 10.96 -9.89 -29.24
CA SER A 384 11.65 -11.14 -28.86
C SER A 384 10.75 -12.18 -28.19
N PHE A 385 9.70 -11.74 -27.47
CA PHE A 385 8.70 -12.64 -26.87
C PHE A 385 7.66 -13.11 -27.89
N LEU A 386 7.42 -12.33 -28.95
CA LEU A 386 6.50 -12.72 -30.04
C LEU A 386 7.17 -13.70 -31.02
N HIS A 387 8.48 -13.55 -31.25
CA HIS A 387 9.26 -14.35 -32.20
C HIS A 387 9.74 -15.72 -31.68
N THR A 388 9.43 -16.10 -30.43
CA THR A 388 9.80 -17.42 -29.86
C THR A 388 8.97 -18.59 -30.43
N LYS A 389 8.39 -18.45 -31.63
CA LYS A 389 7.87 -19.59 -32.41
C LYS A 389 9.03 -20.29 -33.10
N SER A 390 9.08 -21.61 -32.96
CA SER A 390 9.85 -22.58 -33.77
C SER A 390 11.33 -22.79 -33.40
N LYS A 391 11.59 -23.38 -32.23
CA LYS A 391 12.67 -24.38 -32.08
C LYS A 391 12.14 -25.58 -31.30
N SER A 392 11.23 -26.31 -31.92
CA SER A 392 10.92 -27.69 -31.58
C SER A 392 10.80 -28.43 -32.91
N GLY A 393 11.98 -28.78 -33.45
CA GLY A 393 12.13 -29.80 -34.48
C GLY A 393 12.40 -31.13 -33.80
#